data_AF-A0A958K0J3-F1
#
_entry.id   AF-A0A958K0J3-F1
#
_cell.length_a   1.000
_cell.length_b   1.000
_cell.length_c   1.000
_cell.angle_alpha   90.00
_cell.angle_beta   90.00
_cell.angle_gamma   90.00
#
_symmetry.space_group_name_H-M   'P 1'
#
loop_
_entity.id
_entity.type
_entity.pdbx_description
1 polymer ?
#
loop_
_entity_poly.entity_id
_entity_poly.type
_entity_poly.pdbx_seq_one_letter_code
_entity_poly.pdbx_strand_id
1 'polypeptide(L)'
;IEYHTALTQSPSELTPLSGLTLHAAVLGGGNFYHFFMEALPKLFFAGKWLSEIDHLLIDKPCHPNQLAWLEPLSLSCEVHELTANTNFLCEHVLFTSRLVNHVEPNPWVVQSLREAFLPLAQKRELPSRIVVASRKNAATRSDHGISQLVDALPEAELIAFDELSPADIVTLCQQIKVFIGCHGAAFANTVFLPRDAIVVEICQTDHYPYYVRLSQVMGLKHYQIRLQNDHWSEVIDKVVKLLVC
;
A
#
# COMPACT_ATOMS: atom_id res chain seq x y z
N ILE A 1 -23.16 -17.57 3.77
CA ILE A 1 -21.72 -17.41 3.46
C ILE A 1 -21.09 -18.74 3.81
N GLU A 2 -21.02 -19.63 2.83
CA GLU A 2 -20.39 -20.93 3.00
C GLU A 2 -18.89 -20.72 3.08
N TYR A 3 -18.31 -21.00 4.24
CA TYR A 3 -16.88 -21.23 4.37
C TYR A 3 -16.59 -22.55 3.65
N HIS A 4 -16.27 -22.49 2.36
CA HIS A 4 -15.64 -23.62 1.70
C HIS A 4 -14.27 -23.84 2.34
N THR A 5 -14.22 -24.72 3.33
CA THR A 5 -12.99 -25.41 3.75
C THR A 5 -12.48 -26.20 2.55
N ALA A 6 -11.64 -25.56 1.74
CA ALA A 6 -10.78 -26.22 0.77
C ALA A 6 -9.68 -26.98 1.53
N LEU A 7 -10.06 -28.07 2.19
CA LEU A 7 -9.13 -29.04 2.78
C LEU A 7 -9.28 -30.42 2.12
N THR A 8 -9.86 -30.49 0.92
CA THR A 8 -10.20 -31.76 0.25
C THR A 8 -9.34 -32.07 -0.98
N GLN A 9 -8.30 -31.27 -1.27
CA GLN A 9 -7.30 -31.65 -2.26
C GLN A 9 -6.09 -32.24 -1.52
N SER A 10 -5.76 -33.49 -1.84
CA SER A 10 -4.48 -34.11 -1.46
C SER A 10 -3.36 -33.09 -1.70
N PRO A 11 -2.39 -32.94 -0.78
CA PRO A 11 -1.40 -31.89 -0.90
C PRO A 11 -0.72 -32.00 -2.26
N SER A 12 -0.64 -30.87 -2.96
CA SER A 12 0.35 -30.72 -4.02
C SER A 12 1.72 -31.13 -3.49
N GLU A 13 2.60 -31.58 -4.39
CA GLU A 13 3.96 -32.00 -4.07
C GLU A 13 4.59 -31.05 -3.04
N LEU A 14 4.99 -31.60 -1.88
CA LEU A 14 5.59 -30.83 -0.81
C LEU A 14 6.96 -30.35 -1.27
N THR A 15 7.14 -29.03 -1.35
CA THR A 15 8.46 -28.46 -1.67
C THR A 15 9.23 -28.26 -0.36
N PRO A 16 10.33 -28.99 -0.11
CA PRO A 16 11.13 -28.82 1.10
C PRO A 16 11.92 -27.51 1.05
N LEU A 17 11.98 -26.81 2.19
CA LEU A 17 12.76 -25.60 2.41
C LEU A 17 13.64 -25.81 3.66
N SER A 18 14.97 -25.77 3.49
CA SER A 18 15.94 -25.99 4.58
C SER A 18 16.33 -24.65 5.21
N GLY A 19 16.67 -24.65 6.50
CA GLY A 19 16.99 -23.44 7.23
C GLY A 19 15.77 -22.67 7.73
N LEU A 20 15.90 -21.35 7.87
CA LEU A 20 14.89 -20.49 8.49
C LEU A 20 14.00 -19.81 7.45
N THR A 21 12.70 -20.08 7.51
CA THR A 21 11.68 -19.48 6.64
C THR A 21 10.87 -18.42 7.36
N LEU A 22 10.78 -17.20 6.85
CA LEU A 22 9.82 -16.18 7.33
C LEU A 22 8.51 -16.25 6.55
N HIS A 23 7.41 -16.45 7.27
CA HIS A 23 6.07 -16.40 6.69
C HIS A 23 5.49 -14.97 6.72
N ALA A 24 5.71 -14.21 5.63
CA ALA A 24 5.20 -12.85 5.50
C ALA A 24 3.79 -12.78 4.88
N ALA A 25 3.33 -13.82 4.20
CA ALA A 25 2.01 -13.86 3.54
C ALA A 25 0.82 -13.47 4.47
N VAL A 26 -0.17 -12.81 3.88
CA VAL A 26 -1.38 -12.23 4.51
C VAL A 26 -2.58 -12.39 3.58
N LEU A 27 -3.78 -12.47 4.16
CA LEU A 27 -5.00 -12.53 3.37
C LEU A 27 -5.13 -11.30 2.45
N GLY A 28 -5.16 -11.54 1.13
CA GLY A 28 -5.27 -10.47 0.14
C GLY A 28 -3.94 -9.81 -0.22
N GLY A 29 -2.79 -10.40 0.13
CA GLY A 29 -1.45 -9.84 -0.12
C GLY A 29 -1.12 -9.55 -1.59
N GLY A 30 -1.85 -10.10 -2.56
CA GLY A 30 -1.73 -9.66 -3.96
C GLY A 30 -2.19 -8.21 -4.20
N ASN A 31 -2.95 -7.61 -3.28
CA ASN A 31 -3.25 -6.19 -3.30
C ASN A 31 -2.11 -5.40 -2.64
N PHE A 32 -1.70 -4.29 -3.28
CA PHE A 32 -0.59 -3.46 -2.81
C PHE A 32 -0.76 -2.98 -1.36
N TYR A 33 -1.97 -2.59 -0.91
CA TYR A 33 -2.18 -2.17 0.48
C TYR A 33 -1.83 -3.29 1.47
N HIS A 34 -2.33 -4.50 1.24
CA HIS A 34 -2.11 -5.63 2.15
C HIS A 34 -0.64 -6.07 2.16
N PHE A 35 -0.02 -6.15 0.98
CA PHE A 35 1.43 -6.38 0.91
C PHE A 35 2.19 -5.32 1.70
N PHE A 36 1.92 -4.04 1.44
CA PHE A 36 2.74 -2.95 1.94
C PHE A 36 2.52 -2.65 3.42
N MET A 37 1.27 -2.71 3.89
CA MET A 37 0.89 -2.37 5.27
C MET A 37 0.81 -3.57 6.21
N GLU A 38 0.71 -4.81 5.69
CA GLU A 38 0.49 -6.00 6.53
C GLU A 38 1.59 -7.08 6.37
N ALA A 39 2.10 -7.30 5.14
CA ALA A 39 3.14 -8.30 4.89
C ALA A 39 4.55 -7.73 5.11
N LEU A 40 4.88 -6.63 4.42
CA LEU A 40 6.20 -6.00 4.43
C LEU A 40 6.69 -5.62 5.85
N PRO A 41 5.84 -5.10 6.76
CA PRO A 41 6.28 -4.79 8.10
C PRO A 41 6.82 -5.99 8.88
N LYS A 42 6.35 -7.22 8.58
CA LYS A 42 6.79 -8.44 9.26
C LYS A 42 8.30 -8.67 9.13
N LEU A 43 8.92 -8.20 8.06
CA LEU A 43 10.37 -8.26 7.88
C LEU A 43 11.09 -7.42 8.96
N PHE A 44 10.59 -6.22 9.26
CA PHE A 44 11.16 -5.38 10.31
C PHE A 44 10.93 -5.94 11.71
N PHE A 45 9.80 -6.63 11.93
CA PHE A 45 9.52 -7.30 13.20
C PHE A 45 10.22 -8.66 13.35
N ALA A 46 10.78 -9.24 12.28
CA ALA A 46 11.74 -10.35 12.40
C ALA A 46 13.00 -9.91 13.15
N GLY A 47 13.32 -8.61 13.13
CA GLY A 47 14.39 -8.01 13.93
C GLY A 47 15.74 -8.65 13.62
N LYS A 48 16.44 -9.12 14.66
CA LYS A 48 17.76 -9.76 14.52
C LYS A 48 17.75 -11.00 13.62
N TRP A 49 16.60 -11.65 13.46
CA TRP A 49 16.48 -12.86 12.63
C TRP A 49 16.39 -12.53 11.13
N LEU A 50 16.19 -11.26 10.75
CA LEU A 50 16.03 -10.89 9.34
C LEU A 50 17.22 -11.31 8.48
N SER A 51 18.44 -11.20 9.01
CA SER A 51 19.68 -11.62 8.34
C SER A 51 19.96 -13.13 8.40
N GLU A 52 19.16 -13.87 9.16
CA GLU A 52 19.28 -15.32 9.32
C GLU A 52 18.24 -16.08 8.49
N ILE A 53 17.34 -15.37 7.80
CA ILE A 53 16.32 -16.01 6.97
C ILE A 53 16.94 -16.49 5.65
N ASP A 54 16.68 -17.75 5.33
CA ASP A 54 17.04 -18.37 4.05
C ASP A 54 15.90 -18.23 3.04
N HIS A 55 14.65 -18.19 3.51
CA HIS A 55 13.45 -18.17 2.66
C HIS A 55 12.38 -17.18 3.15
N LEU A 56 11.82 -16.39 2.23
CA LEU A 56 10.72 -15.47 2.48
C LEU A 56 9.46 -15.92 1.72
N LEU A 57 8.37 -16.21 2.43
CA LEU A 57 7.08 -16.54 1.82
C LEU A 57 6.19 -15.29 1.72
N ILE A 58 5.71 -14.97 0.51
CA ILE A 58 4.79 -13.85 0.21
C ILE A 58 3.60 -14.32 -0.63
N ASP A 59 2.49 -13.58 -0.66
CA ASP A 59 1.31 -13.98 -1.44
C ASP A 59 1.49 -13.84 -2.96
N LYS A 60 0.89 -14.77 -3.70
CA LYS A 60 0.66 -14.65 -5.14
C LYS A 60 -0.69 -13.95 -5.44
N PRO A 61 -0.80 -13.14 -6.52
CA PRO A 61 0.30 -12.66 -7.36
C PRO A 61 1.16 -11.64 -6.60
N CYS A 62 2.49 -11.75 -6.69
CA CYS A 62 3.36 -10.65 -6.32
C CYS A 62 3.72 -9.86 -7.58
N HIS A 63 3.16 -8.66 -7.69
CA HIS A 63 3.36 -7.79 -8.83
C HIS A 63 4.76 -7.15 -8.80
N PRO A 64 5.35 -6.77 -9.95
CA PRO A 64 6.67 -6.14 -10.00
C PRO A 64 6.80 -4.90 -9.10
N ASN A 65 5.74 -4.10 -8.99
CA ASN A 65 5.71 -2.93 -8.12
C ASN A 65 5.71 -3.26 -6.61
N GLN A 66 5.32 -4.47 -6.21
CA GLN A 66 5.45 -4.97 -4.84
C GLN A 66 6.88 -5.46 -4.59
N LEU A 67 7.43 -6.27 -5.50
CA LEU A 67 8.80 -6.78 -5.42
C LEU A 67 9.84 -5.66 -5.37
N ALA A 68 9.61 -4.55 -6.07
CA ALA A 68 10.48 -3.37 -6.03
C ALA A 68 10.73 -2.84 -4.61
N TRP A 69 9.78 -3.01 -3.67
CA TRP A 69 9.97 -2.59 -2.27
C TRP A 69 10.84 -3.53 -1.44
N LEU A 70 11.15 -4.73 -1.94
CA LEU A 70 12.08 -5.66 -1.31
C LEU A 70 13.53 -5.36 -1.70
N GLU A 71 13.78 -4.80 -2.90
CA GLU A 71 15.13 -4.53 -3.39
C GLU A 71 15.98 -3.67 -2.44
N PRO A 72 15.48 -2.55 -1.88
CA PRO A 72 16.27 -1.72 -0.97
C PRO A 72 16.61 -2.39 0.35
N LEU A 73 15.89 -3.47 0.72
CA LEU A 73 16.12 -4.22 1.94
C LEU A 73 17.33 -5.15 1.83
N SER A 74 17.87 -5.36 0.62
CA SER A 74 19.07 -6.17 0.36
C SER A 74 18.99 -7.56 1.01
N LEU A 75 17.82 -8.21 0.93
CA LEU A 75 17.60 -9.52 1.52
C LEU A 75 18.47 -10.57 0.82
N SER A 76 19.14 -11.41 1.61
CA SER A 76 19.93 -12.55 1.12
C SER A 76 19.09 -13.81 0.89
N CYS A 77 17.82 -13.79 1.28
CA CYS A 77 16.91 -14.94 1.22
C CYS A 77 16.29 -15.15 -0.16
N GLU A 78 15.90 -16.39 -0.45
CA GLU A 78 15.05 -16.71 -1.60
C GLU A 78 13.60 -16.33 -1.34
N VAL A 79 12.96 -15.65 -2.29
CA VAL A 79 11.55 -15.24 -2.19
C VAL A 79 10.66 -16.25 -2.90
N HIS A 80 9.67 -16.78 -2.19
CA HIS A 80 8.73 -17.79 -2.67
C HIS A 80 7.29 -17.25 -2.63
N GLU A 81 6.57 -17.42 -3.73
CA GLU A 81 5.15 -17.07 -3.80
C GLU A 81 4.27 -18.19 -3.24
N LEU A 82 3.35 -17.82 -2.36
CA LEU A 82 2.35 -18.67 -1.73
C LEU A 82 0.98 -18.49 -2.40
N THR A 83 0.33 -19.61 -2.70
CA THR A 83 -1.06 -19.71 -3.15
C THR A 83 -1.83 -20.65 -2.24
N ALA A 84 -3.15 -20.74 -2.42
CA ALA A 84 -3.97 -21.76 -1.77
C ALA A 84 -3.56 -23.22 -2.13
N ASN A 85 -2.76 -23.41 -3.19
CA ASN A 85 -2.41 -24.72 -3.74
C ASN A 85 -0.90 -25.04 -3.65
N THR A 86 -0.10 -24.21 -2.98
CA THR A 86 1.34 -24.45 -2.76
C THR A 86 1.57 -24.94 -1.35
N ASN A 87 2.32 -26.02 -1.20
CA ASN A 87 2.67 -26.57 0.11
C ASN A 87 4.19 -26.61 0.28
N PHE A 88 4.68 -25.95 1.32
CA PHE A 88 6.10 -25.95 1.70
C PHE A 88 6.30 -26.75 2.98
N LEU A 89 7.30 -27.63 2.99
CA LEU A 89 7.78 -28.28 4.21
C LEU A 89 9.03 -27.54 4.69
N CYS A 90 8.86 -26.66 5.67
CA CYS A 90 9.96 -25.85 6.21
C CYS A 90 10.62 -26.54 7.39
N GLU A 91 11.96 -26.52 7.45
CA GLU A 91 12.73 -26.99 8.60
C GLU A 91 12.45 -26.14 9.86
N HIS A 92 12.55 -24.82 9.71
CA HIS A 92 12.15 -23.84 10.73
C HIS A 92 11.26 -22.75 10.13
N VAL A 93 10.22 -22.34 10.87
CA VAL A 93 9.33 -21.25 10.46
C VAL A 93 9.34 -20.15 11.51
N LEU A 94 9.71 -18.95 11.09
CA LEU A 94 9.43 -17.72 11.81
C LEU A 94 8.07 -17.19 11.37
N PHE A 95 7.13 -17.10 12.32
CA PHE A 95 5.82 -16.52 12.11
C PHE A 95 5.62 -15.34 13.05
N THR A 96 5.19 -14.21 12.50
CA THR A 96 4.69 -13.09 13.29
C THR A 96 3.20 -13.29 13.51
N SER A 97 2.69 -13.06 14.73
CA SER A 97 1.26 -12.82 14.91
C SER A 97 0.75 -11.72 13.97
N ARG A 98 -0.57 -11.64 13.77
CA ARG A 98 -1.16 -10.54 13.00
C ARG A 98 -0.71 -9.20 13.59
N LEU A 99 0.12 -8.45 12.86
CA LEU A 99 0.67 -7.17 13.30
C LEU A 99 -0.35 -6.03 13.22
N VAL A 100 -1.26 -6.12 12.25
CA VAL A 100 -2.28 -5.12 11.97
C VAL A 100 -3.59 -5.84 11.69
N ASN A 101 -4.68 -5.39 12.31
CA ASN A 101 -6.01 -5.81 11.86
C ASN A 101 -6.32 -5.14 10.53
N HIS A 102 -7.18 -5.79 9.75
CA HIS A 102 -7.65 -5.20 8.50
C HIS A 102 -8.20 -3.79 8.78
N VAL A 103 -7.76 -2.80 8.01
CA VAL A 103 -8.17 -1.38 8.11
C VAL A 103 -7.65 -0.61 9.32
N GLU A 104 -6.84 -1.23 10.18
CA GLU A 104 -6.42 -0.65 11.46
C GLU A 104 -4.89 -0.48 11.58
N PRO A 105 -4.21 0.30 10.69
CA PRO A 105 -2.80 0.57 10.85
C PRO A 105 -2.51 1.15 12.23
N ASN A 106 -1.35 0.77 12.78
CA ASN A 106 -0.87 1.20 14.08
C ASN A 106 0.47 1.95 13.95
N PRO A 107 0.87 2.73 14.97
CA PRO A 107 2.08 3.55 14.93
C PRO A 107 3.36 2.75 14.67
N TRP A 108 3.48 1.52 15.19
CA TRP A 108 4.70 0.73 15.04
C TRP A 108 4.93 0.28 13.59
N VAL A 109 3.87 -0.12 12.89
CA VAL A 109 3.95 -0.49 11.47
C VAL A 109 4.22 0.72 10.58
N VAL A 110 3.56 1.84 10.85
CA VAL A 110 3.82 3.09 10.14
C VAL A 110 5.26 3.55 10.35
N GLN A 111 5.75 3.47 11.58
CA GLN A 111 7.11 3.85 11.92
C GLN A 111 8.15 2.96 11.24
N SER A 112 7.97 1.63 11.26
CA SER A 112 8.94 0.71 10.64
C SER A 112 9.04 0.91 9.12
N LEU A 113 7.91 1.12 8.43
CA LEU A 113 7.90 1.46 7.01
C LEU A 113 8.63 2.78 6.73
N ARG A 114 8.41 3.80 7.57
CA ARG A 114 9.08 5.10 7.41
C ARG A 114 10.58 5.00 7.66
N GLU A 115 11.00 4.32 8.72
CA GLU A 115 12.41 4.12 9.04
C GLU A 115 13.14 3.36 7.92
N ALA A 116 12.50 2.34 7.34
CA ALA A 116 13.07 1.57 6.26
C ALA A 116 13.18 2.35 4.94
N PHE A 117 12.17 3.15 4.59
CA PHE A 117 12.05 3.66 3.22
C PHE A 117 12.19 5.18 3.05
N LEU A 118 12.02 5.99 4.10
CA LEU A 118 12.32 7.43 3.99
C LEU A 118 13.77 7.74 3.54
N PRO A 119 14.80 6.94 3.92
CA PRO A 119 16.16 7.16 3.41
C PRO A 119 16.30 7.05 1.88
N LEU A 120 15.32 6.46 1.19
CA LEU A 120 15.31 6.40 -0.29
C LEU A 120 14.97 7.74 -0.95
N ALA A 121 14.48 8.72 -0.18
CA ALA A 121 14.16 10.04 -0.70
C ALA A 121 15.39 10.70 -1.34
N GLN A 122 15.25 11.10 -2.60
CA GLN A 122 16.27 11.81 -3.33
C GLN A 122 16.11 13.32 -3.11
N LYS A 123 17.25 14.05 -3.14
CA LYS A 123 17.24 15.52 -3.10
C LYS A 123 16.90 16.07 -4.48
N ARG A 124 15.61 16.19 -4.77
CA ARG A 124 15.05 16.78 -6.00
C ARG A 124 13.86 17.64 -5.65
N GLU A 125 13.81 18.87 -6.16
CA GLU A 125 12.61 19.71 -6.09
C GLU A 125 11.61 19.27 -7.18
N LEU A 126 10.35 19.12 -6.81
CA LEU A 126 9.26 18.77 -7.72
C LEU A 126 8.35 19.98 -7.99
N PRO A 127 7.79 20.08 -9.20
CA PRO A 127 7.08 21.28 -9.65
C PRO A 127 5.72 21.48 -8.97
N SER A 128 4.99 20.42 -8.66
CA SER A 128 3.67 20.50 -8.02
C SER A 128 3.68 19.97 -6.58
N ARG A 129 2.86 20.61 -5.74
CA ARG A 129 2.57 20.20 -4.36
C ARG A 129 1.18 19.59 -4.22
N ILE A 130 0.39 19.55 -5.30
CA ILE A 130 -0.95 18.96 -5.35
C ILE A 130 -0.89 17.76 -6.28
N VAL A 131 -1.10 16.57 -5.72
CA VAL A 131 -1.04 15.32 -6.48
C VAL A 131 -2.42 14.67 -6.47
N VAL A 132 -2.87 14.29 -7.66
CA VAL A 132 -4.06 13.46 -7.87
C VAL A 132 -3.59 12.05 -8.26
N ALA A 133 -3.98 11.04 -7.48
CA ALA A 133 -3.70 9.66 -7.83
C ALA A 133 -4.54 9.23 -9.04
N SER A 134 -3.87 8.85 -10.13
CA SER A 134 -4.48 8.21 -11.29
C SER A 134 -4.99 6.81 -10.95
N ARG A 135 -6.02 6.37 -11.67
CA ARG A 135 -6.51 4.98 -11.67
C ARG A 135 -6.39 4.34 -13.06
N LYS A 136 -5.55 4.87 -13.95
CA LYS A 136 -5.42 4.42 -15.36
C LYS A 136 -5.18 2.91 -15.48
N ASN A 137 -4.45 2.35 -14.52
CA ASN A 137 -4.09 0.94 -14.48
C ASN A 137 -4.96 0.14 -13.48
N ALA A 138 -6.04 0.72 -12.96
CA ALA A 138 -6.97 0.01 -12.08
C ALA A 138 -7.90 -0.90 -12.89
N ALA A 139 -7.87 -2.20 -12.59
CA ALA A 139 -8.56 -3.23 -13.36
C ALA A 139 -10.10 -3.08 -13.45
N THR A 140 -10.75 -2.33 -12.54
CA THR A 140 -12.21 -2.36 -12.37
C THR A 140 -12.90 -0.99 -12.30
N ARG A 141 -12.16 0.13 -12.33
CA ARG A 141 -12.76 1.45 -12.08
C ARG A 141 -12.23 2.52 -13.04
N SER A 142 -13.15 3.31 -13.60
CA SER A 142 -12.88 4.35 -14.61
C SER A 142 -12.16 5.57 -14.02
N ASP A 143 -11.33 6.21 -14.85
CA ASP A 143 -10.60 7.45 -14.57
C ASP A 143 -11.34 8.72 -15.02
N HIS A 144 -12.54 8.60 -15.62
CA HIS A 144 -13.22 9.72 -16.28
C HIS A 144 -13.45 10.95 -15.38
N GLY A 145 -13.86 10.74 -14.13
CA GLY A 145 -14.05 11.85 -13.21
C GLY A 145 -12.77 12.41 -12.60
N ILE A 146 -11.70 11.61 -12.57
CA ILE A 146 -10.36 12.06 -12.16
C ILE A 146 -9.80 13.05 -13.19
N SER A 147 -9.97 12.79 -14.49
CA SER A 147 -9.54 13.77 -15.51
C SER A 147 -10.27 15.11 -15.37
N GLN A 148 -11.59 15.09 -15.11
CA GLN A 148 -12.36 16.33 -14.88
C GLN A 148 -11.90 17.09 -13.63
N LEU A 149 -11.48 16.38 -12.59
CA LEU A 149 -10.93 16.99 -11.38
C LEU A 149 -9.59 17.67 -11.64
N VAL A 150 -8.72 17.04 -12.43
CA VAL A 150 -7.43 17.63 -12.83
C VAL A 150 -7.64 18.85 -13.72
N ASP A 151 -8.60 18.80 -14.66
CA ASP A 151 -8.95 19.96 -15.49
C ASP A 151 -9.44 21.16 -14.65
N ALA A 152 -10.09 20.91 -13.51
CA ALA A 152 -10.56 21.92 -12.58
C ALA A 152 -9.47 22.42 -11.60
N LEU A 153 -8.31 21.75 -11.55
CA LEU A 153 -7.17 22.04 -10.67
C LEU A 153 -5.88 22.12 -11.52
N PRO A 154 -5.66 23.21 -12.27
CA PRO A 154 -4.58 23.28 -13.26
C PRO A 154 -3.16 23.16 -12.67
N GLU A 155 -3.00 23.43 -11.37
CA GLU A 155 -1.75 23.22 -10.64
C GLU A 155 -1.53 21.78 -10.16
N ALA A 156 -2.53 20.91 -10.26
CA ALA A 156 -2.46 19.53 -9.81
C ALA A 156 -1.80 18.62 -10.84
N GLU A 157 -1.01 17.67 -10.35
CA GLU A 157 -0.35 16.67 -11.18
C GLU A 157 -1.04 15.30 -11.04
N LEU A 158 -1.38 14.69 -12.18
CA LEU A 158 -1.96 13.35 -12.23
C LEU A 158 -0.85 12.29 -12.22
N ILE A 159 -0.79 11.47 -11.17
CA ILE A 159 0.30 10.52 -10.94
C ILE A 159 -0.21 9.07 -10.92
N ALA A 160 0.37 8.22 -11.77
CA ALA A 160 0.23 6.77 -11.72
C ALA A 160 1.32 6.16 -10.81
N PHE A 161 0.99 5.95 -9.53
CA PHE A 161 1.97 5.48 -8.53
C PHE A 161 2.55 4.10 -8.82
N ASP A 162 1.82 3.26 -9.56
CA ASP A 162 2.24 1.91 -9.94
C ASP A 162 3.29 1.89 -11.06
N GLU A 163 3.52 3.04 -11.72
CA GLU A 163 4.58 3.23 -12.72
C GLU A 163 5.87 3.80 -12.11
N LEU A 164 5.86 4.17 -10.82
CA LEU A 164 7.00 4.79 -10.14
C LEU A 164 7.85 3.78 -9.36
N SER A 165 9.15 4.07 -9.28
CA SER A 165 10.05 3.33 -8.39
C SER A 165 9.78 3.68 -6.91
N PRO A 166 10.12 2.80 -5.94
CA PRO A 166 10.01 3.13 -4.52
C PRO A 166 10.70 4.45 -4.14
N ALA A 167 11.91 4.70 -4.68
CA ALA A 167 12.64 5.94 -4.42
C ALA A 167 11.89 7.17 -4.97
N ASP A 168 11.30 7.08 -6.16
CA ASP A 168 10.50 8.16 -6.73
C ASP A 168 9.20 8.39 -5.93
N ILE A 169 8.53 7.32 -5.50
CA ILE A 169 7.33 7.41 -4.65
C ILE A 169 7.66 8.15 -3.36
N VAL A 170 8.71 7.72 -2.65
CA VAL A 170 9.11 8.35 -1.38
C VAL A 170 9.50 9.81 -1.60
N THR A 171 10.30 10.09 -2.64
CA THR A 171 10.72 11.47 -3.01
C THR A 171 9.54 12.37 -3.31
N LEU A 172 8.57 11.86 -4.08
CA LEU A 172 7.34 12.56 -4.41
C LEU A 172 6.52 12.83 -3.16
N CYS A 173 6.21 11.80 -2.38
CA CYS A 173 5.36 11.91 -1.19
C CYS A 173 5.90 12.91 -0.15
N GLN A 174 7.22 13.04 -0.01
CA GLN A 174 7.85 14.01 0.90
C GLN A 174 7.57 15.48 0.53
N GLN A 175 7.13 15.75 -0.70
CA GLN A 175 6.93 17.11 -1.21
C GLN A 175 5.46 17.48 -1.39
N ILE A 176 4.57 16.49 -1.34
CA ILE A 176 3.12 16.68 -1.46
C ILE A 176 2.60 17.52 -0.28
N LYS A 177 1.83 18.55 -0.60
CA LYS A 177 1.00 19.31 0.35
C LYS A 177 -0.46 18.88 0.32
N VAL A 178 -0.95 18.44 -0.83
CA VAL A 178 -2.32 17.95 -0.98
C VAL A 178 -2.29 16.67 -1.80
N PHE A 179 -2.75 15.57 -1.20
CA PHE A 179 -2.88 14.28 -1.87
C PHE A 179 -4.36 13.95 -2.08
N ILE A 180 -4.78 13.82 -3.33
CA ILE A 180 -6.18 13.64 -3.72
C ILE A 180 -6.30 12.34 -4.51
N GLY A 181 -7.42 11.64 -4.36
CA GLY A 181 -7.72 10.51 -5.23
C GLY A 181 -8.93 9.73 -4.78
N CYS A 182 -9.37 8.79 -5.62
CA CYS A 182 -10.38 7.83 -5.18
C CYS A 182 -9.78 6.79 -4.22
N HIS A 183 -10.62 6.30 -3.30
CA HIS A 183 -10.28 5.16 -2.42
C HIS A 183 -9.62 4.02 -3.22
N GLY A 184 -8.43 3.62 -2.77
CA GLY A 184 -7.62 2.60 -3.42
C GLY A 184 -6.19 2.54 -2.89
N ALA A 185 -5.43 1.53 -3.32
CA ALA A 185 -4.13 1.18 -2.75
C ALA A 185 -3.06 2.29 -2.85
N ALA A 186 -3.20 3.27 -3.75
CA ALA A 186 -2.32 4.44 -3.82
C ALA A 186 -2.25 5.20 -2.48
N PHE A 187 -3.32 5.17 -1.68
CA PHE A 187 -3.35 5.82 -0.37
C PHE A 187 -2.47 5.12 0.69
N ALA A 188 -1.96 3.92 0.45
CA ALA A 188 -0.94 3.32 1.32
C ALA A 188 0.34 4.20 1.38
N ASN A 189 0.64 4.92 0.30
CA ASN A 189 1.76 5.85 0.22
C ASN A 189 1.60 7.09 1.14
N THR A 190 0.41 7.30 1.72
CA THR A 190 0.17 8.32 2.76
C THR A 190 1.16 8.21 3.92
N VAL A 191 1.68 7.01 4.17
CA VAL A 191 2.72 6.74 5.18
C VAL A 191 3.97 7.62 5.00
N PHE A 192 4.24 8.12 3.79
CA PHE A 192 5.39 8.95 3.46
C PHE A 192 5.07 10.44 3.34
N LEU A 193 3.84 10.88 3.59
CA LEU A 193 3.52 12.31 3.53
C LEU A 193 4.16 13.09 4.69
N PRO A 194 4.50 14.38 4.49
CA PRO A 194 4.86 15.27 5.59
C PRO A 194 3.64 15.58 6.46
N ARG A 195 3.86 15.87 7.75
CA ARG A 195 2.78 16.07 8.74
C ARG A 195 1.80 17.20 8.41
N ASP A 196 2.23 18.17 7.61
CA ASP A 196 1.41 19.31 7.20
C ASP A 196 0.64 19.05 5.89
N ALA A 197 0.75 17.85 5.30
CA ALA A 197 -0.02 17.47 4.14
C ALA A 197 -1.51 17.26 4.47
N ILE A 198 -2.34 17.51 3.47
CA ILE A 198 -3.77 17.27 3.46
C ILE A 198 -4.06 16.07 2.58
N VAL A 199 -4.90 15.15 3.05
CA VAL A 199 -5.37 13.99 2.31
C VAL A 199 -6.85 14.19 1.97
N VAL A 200 -7.21 14.07 0.69
CA VAL A 200 -8.57 14.18 0.18
C VAL A 200 -8.97 12.88 -0.50
N GLU A 201 -9.77 12.08 0.18
CA GLU A 201 -10.17 10.75 -0.26
C GLU A 201 -11.59 10.76 -0.83
N ILE A 202 -11.74 10.34 -2.09
CA ILE A 202 -13.04 10.26 -2.78
C ILE A 202 -13.57 8.82 -2.69
N CYS A 203 -14.73 8.63 -2.06
CA CYS A 203 -15.30 7.30 -1.77
C CYS A 203 -16.66 7.09 -2.45
N GLN A 204 -16.83 6.00 -3.21
CA GLN A 204 -18.10 5.65 -3.89
C GLN A 204 -19.12 4.99 -2.96
N THR A 205 -18.65 4.16 -2.03
CA THR A 205 -19.49 3.52 -1.00
C THR A 205 -19.02 3.94 0.38
N ASP A 206 -19.78 3.55 1.39
CA ASP A 206 -19.32 3.58 2.79
C ASP A 206 -18.23 2.51 2.95
N HIS A 207 -17.07 2.77 2.35
CA HIS A 207 -15.87 2.01 2.62
C HIS A 207 -15.49 2.23 4.08
N TYR A 208 -15.00 1.17 4.74
CA TYR A 208 -14.41 1.29 6.06
C TYR A 208 -13.37 2.44 6.07
N PRO A 209 -13.12 3.09 7.20
CA PRO A 209 -12.23 4.26 7.30
C PRO A 209 -10.73 3.89 7.19
N TYR A 210 -10.32 3.12 6.16
CA TYR A 210 -8.97 2.59 5.96
C TYR A 210 -7.91 3.69 6.08
N TYR A 211 -8.02 4.71 5.24
CA TYR A 211 -6.98 5.74 5.13
C TYR A 211 -7.21 6.91 6.08
N VAL A 212 -8.43 7.06 6.60
CA VAL A 212 -8.70 7.95 7.75
C VAL A 212 -7.89 7.47 8.95
N ARG A 213 -7.88 6.16 9.24
CA ARG A 213 -7.07 5.61 10.34
C ARG A 213 -5.57 5.80 10.10
N LEU A 214 -5.09 5.53 8.88
CA LEU A 214 -3.69 5.79 8.52
C LEU A 214 -3.32 7.27 8.74
N SER A 215 -4.19 8.18 8.32
CA SER A 215 -4.00 9.63 8.48
C SER A 215 -3.99 10.04 9.95
N GLN A 216 -4.85 9.46 10.78
CA GLN A 216 -4.84 9.68 12.24
C GLN A 216 -3.52 9.25 12.87
N VAL A 217 -3.00 8.06 12.51
CA VAL A 217 -1.70 7.58 13.01
C VAL A 217 -0.57 8.50 12.56
N MET A 218 -0.65 9.04 11.35
CA MET A 218 0.31 9.97 10.79
C MET A 218 0.17 11.42 11.31
N GLY A 219 -0.94 11.75 11.97
CA GLY A 219 -1.26 13.12 12.40
C GLY A 219 -1.63 14.06 11.25
N LEU A 220 -2.17 13.53 10.15
CA LEU A 220 -2.54 14.27 8.94
C LEU A 220 -3.98 14.78 8.99
N LYS A 221 -4.24 15.87 8.26
CA LYS A 221 -5.60 16.32 7.97
C LYS A 221 -6.19 15.44 6.87
N HIS A 222 -7.34 14.83 7.13
CA HIS A 222 -8.00 13.94 6.18
C HIS A 222 -9.43 14.40 5.93
N TYR A 223 -9.79 14.58 4.66
CA TYR A 223 -11.14 14.88 4.20
C TYR A 223 -11.66 13.74 3.33
N GLN A 224 -12.75 13.13 3.76
CA GLN A 224 -13.44 12.11 2.97
C GLN A 224 -14.61 12.76 2.23
N ILE A 225 -14.64 12.64 0.91
CA ILE A 225 -15.70 13.18 0.05
C ILE A 225 -16.43 12.00 -0.59
N ARG A 226 -17.72 11.90 -0.30
CA ARG A 226 -18.57 10.86 -0.91
C ARG A 226 -18.92 11.22 -2.35
N LEU A 227 -18.64 10.30 -3.27
CA LEU A 227 -19.12 10.30 -4.65
C LEU A 227 -20.41 9.48 -4.72
N GLN A 228 -21.54 10.14 -4.95
CA GLN A 228 -22.84 9.49 -5.08
C GLN A 228 -23.24 9.43 -6.55
N ASN A 229 -23.67 8.25 -7.03
CA ASN A 229 -24.19 8.05 -8.39
C ASN A 229 -23.29 8.63 -9.51
N ASP A 230 -21.96 8.58 -9.33
CA ASP A 230 -20.96 9.18 -10.23
C ASP A 230 -21.17 10.68 -10.53
N HIS A 231 -21.80 11.43 -9.62
CA HIS A 231 -21.94 12.90 -9.69
C HIS A 231 -20.62 13.63 -9.39
N TRP A 232 -19.70 13.63 -10.34
CA TRP A 232 -18.36 14.21 -10.18
C TRP A 232 -18.33 15.72 -10.03
N SER A 233 -19.28 16.46 -10.62
CA SER A 233 -19.36 17.92 -10.47
C SER A 233 -19.45 18.36 -9.00
N GLU A 234 -20.26 17.68 -8.19
CA GLU A 234 -20.39 17.98 -6.76
C GLU A 234 -19.10 17.67 -5.97
N VAL A 235 -18.39 16.61 -6.36
CA VAL A 235 -17.11 16.24 -5.75
C VAL A 235 -16.06 17.29 -6.08
N ILE A 236 -15.95 17.67 -7.35
CA ILE A 236 -15.02 18.70 -7.83
C ILE A 236 -15.28 20.02 -7.11
N ASP A 237 -16.54 20.47 -7.03
CA ASP A 237 -16.90 21.68 -6.29
C ASP A 237 -16.45 21.65 -4.83
N LYS A 238 -16.61 20.50 -4.15
CA LYS A 238 -16.18 20.34 -2.75
C LYS A 238 -14.66 20.36 -2.63
N VAL A 239 -13.94 19.69 -3.53
CA VAL A 239 -12.47 19.69 -3.54
C VAL A 239 -11.95 21.11 -3.79
N VAL A 240 -12.43 21.80 -4.84
CA VAL A 240 -11.99 23.17 -5.16
C VAL A 240 -12.25 24.11 -3.98
N LYS A 241 -13.45 24.06 -3.38
CA LYS A 241 -13.77 24.88 -2.19
C LYS A 241 -12.85 24.58 -1.01
N LEU A 242 -12.50 23.31 -0.80
CA LEU A 242 -11.60 22.89 0.28
C LEU A 242 -10.18 23.45 0.10
N LEU A 243 -9.70 23.59 -1.14
CA LEU A 243 -8.33 24.04 -1.41
C LEU A 243 -8.18 25.56 -1.49
N VAL A 244 -9.28 26.30 -1.71
CA VAL A 244 -9.31 27.77 -1.77
C VAL A 244 -9.49 28.42 -0.38
N CYS A 245 -9.95 27.68 0.62
CA CYS A 245 -10.15 28.15 2.01
C CYS A 245 -8.95 27.88 2.91
#